data_AF-A0AAD4Y2M0-F1
#
_entry.id   AF-A0AAD4Y2M0-F1
#
_cell.length_a   1.000
_cell.length_b   1.000
_cell.length_c   1.000
_cell.angle_alpha   90.00
_cell.angle_beta   90.00
_cell.angle_gamma   90.00
#
_symmetry.space_group_name_H-M   'P 1'
#
loop_
_entity.id
_entity.type
_entity.pdbx_description
1 polymer ?
#
loop_
_entity_poly.entity_id
_entity_poly.type
_entity_poly.pdbx_seq_one_letter_code
_entity_poly.pdbx_strand_id
1 'polypeptide(L)'
;MLGLLRSPSPLWNTDVSRDRGFLASPGPSNFKPANAPLLTLAPRAPEKAVSSAPQGPLAFASISHMLAATEPLPPVATAQITNEASVVALGNPASPEYQLLRDNIRHQLQSLYHEAFSSFEGVGILQFRPNSAAVNASLVFGGHVPGPSAREVLWTLHHSVKAAGRMLGNLSLDESSLASDGSNLTDLALETLSIHLTAMEPFRPLLLLPGSALFVLLEKKILPQVTALVAEFYSAHPQEGPLLLFSNVDQWVGVYIEYKFQTPVGTHLPGLANYLARNIMDPAVQKSSIMANGEKAELVLCEVWLQILDQPFTDALKDKTSPKSWKLRGQLTRWLTAILRPLRPFGQVVVEKFQPAPARAVVQGCVLQGLRALWEAEGLSVKMVIPDLGQPDTSISCYAVALIILGLLFIALILVLVWKWKTCFGVSSQTRCPFLLLLLQ
;
A
#
# COMPACT_ATOMS: atom_id res chain seq x y z
N MET A 1 -59.08 8.57 5.17
CA MET A 1 -58.75 8.91 6.58
C MET A 1 -57.26 9.27 6.59
N LEU A 2 -56.87 10.56 6.48
CA LEU A 2 -56.61 11.51 7.59
C LEU A 2 -55.64 10.92 8.62
N GLY A 3 -54.46 11.48 8.97
CA GLY A 3 -53.76 12.74 8.67
C GLY A 3 -52.26 12.58 9.03
N LEU A 4 -51.33 13.30 8.39
CA LEU A 4 -50.71 14.56 8.84
C LEU A 4 -50.15 14.55 10.28
N LEU A 5 -48.82 14.75 10.41
CA LEU A 5 -48.10 15.66 11.35
C LEU A 5 -46.57 15.41 11.19
N ARG A 6 -45.80 16.26 10.50
CA ARG A 6 -45.18 17.54 10.92
C ARG A 6 -43.94 17.35 11.82
N SER A 7 -42.78 17.73 11.26
CA SER A 7 -41.48 17.94 11.93
C SER A 7 -41.58 19.03 13.02
N PRO A 8 -40.59 19.13 13.93
CA PRO A 8 -39.65 20.25 13.76
C PRO A 8 -38.18 19.98 14.15
N SER A 9 -37.28 20.61 13.41
CA SER A 9 -35.93 21.00 13.85
C SER A 9 -35.99 22.13 14.88
N PRO A 10 -34.91 22.39 15.64
CA PRO A 10 -34.59 23.73 16.09
C PRO A 10 -33.27 24.25 15.48
N LEU A 11 -33.38 25.42 14.87
CA LEU A 11 -32.32 26.39 14.61
C LEU A 11 -31.98 27.11 15.92
N TRP A 12 -30.70 27.24 16.26
CA TRP A 12 -30.16 28.43 16.91
C TRP A 12 -28.88 28.86 16.19
N ASN A 13 -28.85 30.15 15.87
CA ASN A 13 -27.82 30.88 15.18
C ASN A 13 -27.44 32.09 16.06
N THR A 14 -26.36 32.78 15.68
CA THR A 14 -25.75 34.04 16.19
C THR A 14 -24.56 33.85 17.15
N ASP A 15 -23.32 34.07 16.70
CA ASP A 15 -22.58 35.31 16.34
C ASP A 15 -22.12 36.16 17.53
N VAL A 16 -20.80 36.18 17.81
CA VAL A 16 -20.05 37.33 18.33
C VAL A 16 -18.61 37.30 17.76
N SER A 17 -18.19 38.47 17.26
CA SER A 17 -16.93 38.79 16.56
C SER A 17 -15.82 39.39 17.47
N ARG A 18 -14.55 39.27 16.99
CA ARG A 18 -13.32 40.12 17.19
C ARG A 18 -12.73 40.21 18.62
N ASP A 19 -11.40 40.22 18.85
CA ASP A 19 -10.27 40.99 18.28
C ASP A 19 -8.92 40.24 18.46
N ARG A 20 -8.03 40.23 17.43
CA ARG A 20 -6.69 40.89 17.30
C ARG A 20 -5.61 40.71 18.39
N GLY A 21 -4.42 40.32 17.93
CA GLY A 21 -3.09 40.65 18.51
C GLY A 21 -2.04 39.54 18.31
N PHE A 22 -1.23 39.53 17.23
CA PHE A 22 0.16 40.06 17.09
C PHE A 22 1.30 39.24 17.76
N LEU A 23 2.29 38.85 16.92
CA LEU A 23 3.71 38.50 17.18
C LEU A 23 3.95 37.18 17.96
N ALA A 24 4.96 36.32 17.72
CA ALA A 24 6.23 36.43 17.00
C ALA A 24 6.72 35.02 16.60
N SER A 25 7.55 34.98 15.56
CA SER A 25 8.41 33.85 15.17
C SER A 25 9.55 33.65 16.19
N PRO A 26 10.18 32.46 16.24
CA PRO A 26 11.63 32.48 16.20
C PRO A 26 12.21 31.48 15.18
N GLY A 27 13.22 31.96 14.47
CA GLY A 27 14.06 31.21 13.55
C GLY A 27 15.09 30.30 14.25
N PRO A 28 15.96 29.66 13.46
CA PRO A 28 16.70 28.46 13.84
C PRO A 28 18.00 28.78 14.60
N SER A 29 18.29 28.02 15.64
CA SER A 29 19.57 28.07 16.36
C SER A 29 20.66 27.28 15.62
N ASN A 30 21.66 28.02 15.16
CA ASN A 30 22.94 27.51 14.67
C ASN A 30 23.77 26.94 15.82
N PHE A 31 24.20 25.68 15.72
CA PHE A 31 25.32 25.14 16.51
C PHE A 31 26.50 24.85 15.58
N LYS A 32 27.59 25.59 15.81
CA LYS A 32 28.92 25.39 15.25
C LYS A 32 29.79 24.68 16.30
N PRO A 33 30.55 23.62 15.97
CA PRO A 33 31.44 22.97 16.92
C PRO A 33 32.84 23.60 16.86
N ALA A 34 33.49 23.73 18.01
CA ALA A 34 34.91 24.07 18.10
C ALA A 34 35.60 23.27 19.20
N ASN A 35 36.64 22.56 18.75
CA ASN A 35 37.89 22.21 19.42
C ASN A 35 37.92 21.16 20.55
N ALA A 36 38.50 20.02 20.18
CA ALA A 36 39.27 19.11 21.01
C ALA A 36 40.58 19.74 21.53
N PRO A 37 41.24 19.06 22.48
CA PRO A 37 42.68 18.87 22.36
C PRO A 37 43.09 17.39 22.41
N LEU A 38 43.72 16.99 21.31
CA LEU A 38 44.95 16.20 21.16
C LEU A 38 45.68 15.75 22.45
N LEU A 39 45.83 14.43 22.61
CA LEU A 39 47.02 13.81 23.21
C LEU A 39 47.42 12.59 22.36
N THR A 40 48.63 12.67 21.83
CA THR A 40 49.31 11.63 21.04
C THR A 40 50.34 10.94 21.93
N LEU A 41 50.39 9.60 21.91
CA LEU A 41 51.64 8.83 21.90
C LEU A 41 51.35 7.37 21.51
N ALA A 42 52.02 6.92 20.45
CA ALA A 42 51.89 5.62 19.80
C ALA A 42 53.03 4.66 20.26
N PRO A 43 53.36 3.56 19.54
CA PRO A 43 52.85 2.22 19.78
C PRO A 43 53.98 1.21 20.10
N ARG A 44 53.65 -0.01 20.57
CA ARG A 44 54.57 -1.16 20.54
C ARG A 44 53.82 -2.47 20.24
N ALA A 45 54.36 -3.19 19.25
CA ALA A 45 54.11 -4.59 18.89
C ALA A 45 55.45 -5.13 18.33
N PRO A 46 55.61 -6.41 17.97
CA PRO A 46 55.09 -7.66 18.55
C PRO A 46 56.25 -8.64 18.91
N GLU A 47 55.98 -9.76 19.59
CA GLU A 47 56.95 -10.87 19.69
C GLU A 47 56.31 -12.21 19.27
N LYS A 48 57.14 -13.05 18.65
CA LYS A 48 56.78 -14.11 17.71
C LYS A 48 57.26 -15.48 18.21
N ALA A 49 56.37 -16.48 18.05
CA ALA A 49 56.57 -17.93 17.84
C ALA A 49 57.26 -18.81 18.90
N VAL A 50 56.62 -19.95 19.22
CA VAL A 50 57.19 -21.31 19.03
C VAL A 50 56.04 -22.31 18.77
N SER A 51 56.29 -23.21 17.81
CA SER A 51 55.48 -24.34 17.36
C SER A 51 55.91 -25.64 18.04
N SER A 52 54.97 -26.51 18.41
CA SER A 52 55.18 -27.97 18.45
C SER A 52 53.84 -28.72 18.51
N ALA A 53 53.66 -29.69 17.59
CA ALA A 53 52.61 -30.73 17.59
C ALA A 53 53.31 -32.12 17.63
N PRO A 54 52.60 -33.27 17.66
CA PRO A 54 51.41 -33.66 18.43
C PRO A 54 51.66 -34.97 19.23
N GLN A 55 50.88 -35.24 20.29
CA GLN A 55 50.78 -36.60 20.87
C GLN A 55 49.34 -36.90 21.31
N GLY A 56 48.75 -37.94 20.71
CA GLY A 56 47.96 -38.99 21.36
C GLY A 56 46.58 -38.63 21.99
N PRO A 57 45.52 -39.43 21.74
CA PRO A 57 44.16 -39.08 22.08
C PRO A 57 43.85 -39.34 23.56
N LEU A 58 43.54 -38.29 24.31
CA LEU A 58 42.91 -38.41 25.62
C LEU A 58 41.43 -38.03 25.51
N ALA A 59 40.60 -38.92 26.05
CA ALA A 59 39.16 -38.86 26.09
C ALA A 59 38.64 -37.46 26.46
N PHE A 60 37.79 -36.89 25.61
CA PHE A 60 37.00 -35.73 25.96
C PHE A 60 35.97 -36.15 27.01
N ALA A 61 36.33 -35.95 28.28
CA ALA A 61 35.35 -35.81 29.34
C ALA A 61 34.49 -34.59 29.00
N SER A 62 33.21 -34.84 28.78
CA SER A 62 32.19 -33.82 28.55
C SER A 62 32.11 -32.91 29.77
N ILE A 63 32.71 -31.71 29.69
CA ILE A 63 32.49 -30.66 30.67
C ILE A 63 31.14 -30.05 30.33
N SER A 64 30.09 -30.59 30.95
CA SER A 64 28.79 -29.95 31.03
C SER A 64 28.97 -28.61 31.75
N HIS A 65 29.06 -27.53 30.99
CA HIS A 65 28.87 -26.19 31.54
C HIS A 65 27.43 -26.10 32.05
N MET A 66 27.27 -26.12 33.37
CA MET A 66 26.08 -25.61 34.05
C MET A 66 25.98 -24.11 33.76
N LEU A 67 25.39 -23.75 32.63
CA LEU A 67 24.81 -22.44 32.45
C LEU A 67 23.66 -22.36 33.45
N ALA A 68 23.78 -21.46 34.43
CA ALA A 68 22.65 -21.03 35.23
C ALA A 68 21.55 -20.60 34.25
N ALA A 69 20.48 -21.38 34.17
CA ALA A 69 19.28 -21.00 33.47
C ALA A 69 18.76 -19.73 34.16
N THR A 70 19.07 -18.58 33.57
CA THR A 70 18.30 -17.37 33.84
C THR A 70 16.93 -17.68 33.29
N GLU A 71 15.91 -17.80 34.16
CA GLU A 71 14.54 -17.94 33.68
C GLU A 71 14.27 -16.80 32.68
N PRO A 72 13.79 -17.11 31.46
CA PRO A 72 13.40 -16.07 30.52
C PRO A 72 12.37 -15.19 31.19
N LEU A 73 12.65 -13.89 31.34
CA LEU A 73 11.66 -12.94 31.82
C LEU A 73 10.43 -13.00 30.90
N PRO A 74 9.21 -12.99 31.46
CA PRO A 74 8.00 -12.98 30.66
C PRO A 74 8.00 -11.75 29.76
N PRO A 75 7.61 -11.88 28.49
CA PRO A 75 7.69 -10.77 27.57
C PRO A 75 6.78 -9.60 27.98
N VAL A 76 7.26 -8.39 27.71
CA VAL A 76 6.67 -7.15 28.18
C VAL A 76 6.22 -6.27 27.02
N ALA A 77 4.91 -6.04 26.90
CA ALA A 77 4.32 -5.13 25.92
C ALA A 77 4.13 -3.72 26.52
N THR A 78 4.52 -2.69 25.79
CA THR A 78 4.37 -1.27 26.17
C THR A 78 3.58 -0.51 25.12
N ALA A 79 2.65 0.35 25.55
CA ALA A 79 1.86 1.22 24.67
C ALA A 79 1.52 2.54 25.37
N GLN A 80 1.39 3.64 24.62
CA GLN A 80 0.86 4.91 25.11
C GLN A 80 -0.63 5.06 24.77
N ILE A 81 -1.41 5.46 25.77
CA ILE A 81 -2.83 5.78 25.65
C ILE A 81 -2.96 7.27 25.28
N THR A 82 -3.76 7.60 24.28
CA THR A 82 -3.97 8.99 23.83
C THR A 82 -5.26 9.61 24.37
N ASN A 83 -6.13 8.81 25.01
CA ASN A 83 -7.41 9.29 25.54
C ASN A 83 -7.21 10.12 26.82
N GLU A 84 -7.43 11.44 26.74
CA GLU A 84 -7.29 12.40 27.84
C GLU A 84 -8.10 12.00 29.10
N ALA A 85 -9.31 11.46 28.94
CA ALA A 85 -10.12 11.02 30.07
C ALA A 85 -9.49 9.82 30.82
N SER A 86 -8.76 8.97 30.11
CA SER A 86 -8.00 7.86 30.69
C SER A 86 -6.71 8.34 31.36
N VAL A 87 -6.10 9.43 30.88
CA VAL A 87 -4.89 10.02 31.50
C VAL A 87 -5.17 10.57 32.89
N VAL A 88 -6.35 11.17 33.10
CA VAL A 88 -6.77 11.71 34.41
C VAL A 88 -6.93 10.59 35.45
N ALA A 89 -7.36 9.40 35.05
CA ALA A 89 -7.53 8.24 35.92
C ALA A 89 -6.20 7.63 36.43
N LEU A 90 -5.05 8.05 35.88
CA LEU A 90 -3.73 7.52 36.23
C LEU A 90 -3.13 8.12 37.51
N GLY A 91 -3.76 9.15 38.08
CA GLY A 91 -3.21 9.91 39.21
C GLY A 91 -3.24 9.20 40.56
N ASN A 92 -4.06 8.15 40.73
CA ASN A 92 -4.16 7.42 42.00
C ASN A 92 -4.48 5.92 41.80
N PRO A 93 -3.57 4.99 42.12
CA PRO A 93 -3.79 3.56 41.94
C PRO A 93 -4.90 2.95 42.83
N ALA A 94 -5.32 3.65 43.89
CA ALA A 94 -6.44 3.24 44.74
C ALA A 94 -7.80 3.75 44.24
N SER A 95 -7.84 4.54 43.17
CA SER A 95 -9.10 5.09 42.65
C SER A 95 -9.89 4.02 41.85
N PRO A 96 -11.24 4.07 41.89
CA PRO A 96 -12.06 3.16 41.10
C PRO A 96 -11.85 3.33 39.59
N GLU A 97 -11.54 4.55 39.13
CA GLU A 97 -11.24 4.84 37.72
C GLU A 97 -9.96 4.14 37.26
N TYR A 98 -8.92 4.15 38.11
CA TYR A 98 -7.68 3.42 37.84
C TYR A 98 -7.93 1.91 37.75
N GLN A 99 -8.69 1.34 38.69
CA GLN A 99 -8.98 -0.10 38.67
C GLN A 99 -9.82 -0.50 37.46
N LEU A 100 -10.84 0.29 37.09
CA LEU A 100 -11.65 0.04 35.90
C LEU A 100 -10.81 0.12 34.63
N LEU A 101 -9.93 1.12 34.49
CA LEU A 101 -9.02 1.22 33.35
C LEU A 101 -8.05 0.04 33.29
N ARG A 102 -7.46 -0.33 34.43
CA ARG A 102 -6.56 -1.49 34.56
C ARG A 102 -7.25 -2.79 34.16
N ASP A 103 -8.47 -3.00 34.64
CA ASP A 103 -9.25 -4.21 34.37
C ASP A 103 -9.69 -4.27 32.91
N ASN A 104 -10.08 -3.14 32.32
CA ASN A 104 -10.41 -3.03 30.91
C ASN A 104 -9.20 -3.38 30.02
N ILE A 105 -8.04 -2.75 30.24
CA ILE A 105 -6.83 -3.06 29.46
C ILE A 105 -6.43 -4.52 29.63
N ARG A 106 -6.46 -5.04 30.87
CA ARG A 106 -6.17 -6.45 31.11
C ARG A 106 -7.09 -7.35 30.30
N HIS A 107 -8.39 -7.08 30.31
CA HIS A 107 -9.36 -7.89 29.57
C HIS A 107 -9.14 -7.83 28.05
N GLN A 108 -8.87 -6.65 27.49
CA GLN A 108 -8.58 -6.50 26.06
C GLN A 108 -7.30 -7.25 25.65
N LEU A 109 -6.22 -7.10 26.40
CA LEU A 109 -4.96 -7.81 26.12
C LEU A 109 -5.13 -9.33 26.31
N GLN A 110 -5.90 -9.75 27.32
CA GLN A 110 -6.18 -11.15 27.56
C GLN A 110 -6.94 -11.78 26.39
N SER A 111 -7.97 -11.11 25.86
CA SER A 111 -8.69 -11.58 24.67
C SER A 111 -7.77 -11.67 23.45
N LEU A 112 -6.99 -10.61 23.20
CA LEU A 112 -6.10 -10.51 22.04
C LEU A 112 -5.02 -11.59 22.02
N TYR A 113 -4.31 -11.79 23.13
CA TYR A 113 -3.20 -12.73 23.18
C TYR A 113 -3.65 -14.19 23.35
N HIS A 114 -4.82 -14.43 23.96
CA HIS A 114 -5.39 -15.76 24.04
C HIS A 114 -5.84 -16.28 22.67
N GLU A 115 -6.36 -15.40 21.81
CA GLU A 115 -6.69 -15.74 20.43
C GLU A 115 -5.44 -16.03 19.59
N ALA A 116 -4.37 -15.25 19.80
CA ALA A 116 -3.16 -15.34 18.98
C ALA A 116 -2.19 -16.47 19.39
N PHE A 117 -2.14 -16.85 20.67
CA PHE A 117 -1.15 -17.80 21.17
C PHE A 117 -1.81 -18.85 22.08
N SER A 118 -1.72 -20.12 21.68
CA SER A 118 -2.20 -21.24 22.50
C SER A 118 -1.42 -21.42 23.81
N SER A 119 -0.18 -20.91 23.85
CA SER A 119 0.67 -20.86 25.03
C SER A 119 0.31 -19.73 26.00
N PHE A 120 -0.61 -18.83 25.68
CA PHE A 120 -0.90 -17.69 26.53
C PHE A 120 -1.66 -18.07 27.81
N GLU A 121 -1.09 -17.73 28.96
CA GLU A 121 -1.66 -18.02 30.29
C GLU A 121 -2.33 -16.80 30.93
N GLY A 122 -1.87 -15.59 30.63
CA GLY A 122 -2.52 -14.38 31.10
C GLY A 122 -1.64 -13.12 31.10
N VAL A 123 -2.20 -12.04 31.65
CA VAL A 123 -1.49 -10.77 31.84
C VAL A 123 -1.10 -10.67 33.32
N GLY A 124 0.20 -10.71 33.60
CA GLY A 124 0.73 -10.74 34.96
C GLY A 124 0.70 -9.36 35.62
N ILE A 125 1.60 -8.47 35.19
CA ILE A 125 1.78 -7.15 35.80
C ILE A 125 1.36 -6.07 34.82
N LEU A 126 0.49 -5.16 35.25
CA LEU A 126 0.12 -3.97 34.50
C LEU A 126 0.49 -2.74 35.30
N GLN A 127 1.48 -1.99 34.81
CA GLN A 127 2.02 -0.78 35.41
C GLN A 127 1.76 0.41 34.50
N PHE A 128 1.11 1.43 35.05
CA PHE A 128 1.03 2.73 34.39
C PHE A 128 2.25 3.56 34.81
N ARG A 129 2.95 4.13 33.84
CA ARG A 129 4.09 5.00 34.16
C ARG A 129 3.58 6.31 34.75
N PRO A 130 4.07 6.72 35.94
CA PRO A 130 3.69 8.00 36.54
C PRO A 130 3.94 9.17 35.56
N ASN A 131 3.01 10.12 35.50
CA ASN A 131 3.09 11.33 34.67
C ASN A 131 3.19 11.08 33.15
N SER A 132 2.87 9.89 32.69
CA SER A 132 2.73 9.58 31.26
C SER A 132 1.53 8.67 31.06
N ALA A 133 0.88 8.76 29.90
CA ALA A 133 -0.21 7.85 29.55
C ALA A 133 0.28 6.46 29.11
N ALA A 134 1.53 6.10 29.42
CA ALA A 134 2.13 4.84 29.01
C ALA A 134 1.75 3.70 29.95
N VAL A 135 1.40 2.58 29.35
CA VAL A 135 1.07 1.32 30.02
C VAL A 135 2.11 0.28 29.66
N ASN A 136 2.61 -0.38 30.68
CA ASN A 136 3.49 -1.51 30.58
C ASN A 136 2.74 -2.75 31.10
N ALA A 137 2.59 -3.76 30.24
CA ALA A 137 1.92 -5.02 30.53
C ALA A 137 2.90 -6.19 30.34
N SER A 138 3.09 -6.98 31.40
CA SER A 138 3.80 -8.25 31.36
C SER A 138 2.83 -9.37 30.96
N LEU A 139 3.21 -10.14 29.95
CA LEU A 139 2.44 -11.22 29.37
C LEU A 139 3.06 -12.56 29.77
N VAL A 140 2.24 -13.47 30.27
CA VAL A 140 2.67 -14.79 30.74
C VAL A 140 2.29 -15.83 29.70
N PHE A 141 3.29 -16.60 29.26
CA PHE A 141 3.13 -17.69 28.32
C PHE A 141 3.67 -18.98 28.94
N GLY A 142 2.86 -20.04 28.92
CA GLY A 142 3.19 -21.39 29.38
C GLY A 142 3.55 -22.35 28.25
N GLY A 143 4.09 -23.52 28.61
CA GLY A 143 4.40 -24.59 27.66
C GLY A 143 5.89 -24.71 27.28
N HIS A 144 6.17 -25.32 26.13
CA HIS A 144 7.54 -25.61 25.68
C HIS A 144 8.30 -24.34 25.29
N VAL A 145 9.55 -24.26 25.73
CA VAL A 145 10.54 -23.28 25.28
C VAL A 145 10.94 -23.60 23.83
N PRO A 146 11.07 -22.61 22.94
CA PRO A 146 10.92 -21.17 23.19
C PRO A 146 9.46 -20.68 23.10
N GLY A 147 9.09 -19.78 24.02
CA GLY A 147 7.85 -19.00 23.91
C GLY A 147 7.92 -17.94 22.79
N PRO A 148 6.85 -17.15 22.59
CA PRO A 148 6.82 -16.15 21.53
C PRO A 148 7.89 -15.09 21.74
N SER A 149 8.52 -14.70 20.65
CA SER A 149 9.50 -13.62 20.63
C SER A 149 8.86 -12.27 20.89
N ALA A 150 9.65 -11.30 21.36
CA ALA A 150 9.23 -9.93 21.53
C ALA A 150 8.61 -9.33 20.25
N ARG A 151 9.15 -9.68 19.07
CA ARG A 151 8.64 -9.25 17.75
C ARG A 151 7.31 -9.89 17.38
N GLU A 152 7.04 -11.12 17.81
CA GLU A 152 5.72 -11.75 17.62
C GLU A 152 4.68 -11.09 18.52
N VAL A 153 5.01 -10.86 19.78
CA VAL A 153 4.14 -10.14 20.73
C VAL A 153 3.82 -8.73 20.23
N LEU A 154 4.83 -8.01 19.72
CA LEU A 154 4.66 -6.67 19.16
C LEU A 154 3.83 -6.68 17.88
N TRP A 155 4.10 -7.62 16.96
CA TRP A 155 3.33 -7.79 15.73
C TRP A 155 1.84 -8.00 16.01
N THR A 156 1.50 -8.90 16.94
CA THR A 156 0.10 -9.17 17.30
C THR A 156 -0.61 -7.93 17.83
N LEU A 157 0.05 -7.17 18.71
CA LEU A 157 -0.52 -5.93 19.24
C LEU A 157 -0.68 -4.86 18.15
N HIS A 158 0.38 -4.60 17.39
CA HIS A 158 0.36 -3.64 16.30
C HIS A 158 -0.70 -3.97 15.25
N HIS A 159 -0.76 -5.23 14.81
CA HIS A 159 -1.74 -5.72 13.83
C HIS A 159 -3.17 -5.49 14.31
N SER A 160 -3.49 -5.90 15.54
CA SER A 160 -4.84 -5.73 16.10
C SER A 160 -5.21 -4.26 16.28
N VAL A 161 -4.31 -3.45 16.83
CA VAL A 161 -4.54 -2.02 17.06
C VAL A 161 -4.76 -1.29 15.72
N LYS A 162 -3.98 -1.63 14.70
CA LYS A 162 -4.09 -1.04 13.37
C LYS A 162 -5.36 -1.49 12.64
N ALA A 163 -5.72 -2.77 12.77
CA ALA A 163 -6.99 -3.32 12.27
C ALA A 163 -8.22 -2.62 12.87
N ALA A 164 -8.13 -2.28 14.16
CA ALA A 164 -9.18 -1.58 14.89
C ALA A 164 -9.11 -0.04 14.78
N GLY A 165 -8.30 0.51 13.86
CA GLY A 165 -8.22 1.96 13.66
C GLY A 165 -7.58 2.72 14.82
N ARG A 166 -6.50 2.16 15.39
CA ARG A 166 -5.77 2.67 16.56
C ARG A 166 -6.51 2.53 17.87
N MET A 167 -7.35 1.50 17.97
CA MET A 167 -8.12 1.20 19.16
C MET A 167 -7.73 -0.15 19.76
N LEU A 168 -7.71 -0.22 21.09
CA LEU A 168 -7.72 -1.46 21.86
C LEU A 168 -9.00 -1.45 22.71
N GLY A 169 -10.04 -2.13 22.23
CA GLY A 169 -11.38 -1.97 22.76
C GLY A 169 -11.90 -0.54 22.57
N ASN A 170 -12.11 0.19 23.66
CA ASN A 170 -12.54 1.59 23.66
C ASN A 170 -11.38 2.58 23.89
N LEU A 171 -10.14 2.10 23.98
CA LEU A 171 -8.97 2.92 24.26
C LEU A 171 -8.26 3.27 22.95
N SER A 172 -7.99 4.55 22.72
CA SER A 172 -7.12 4.96 21.62
C SER A 172 -5.67 4.86 22.06
N LEU A 173 -4.85 4.22 21.22
CA LEU A 173 -3.42 4.06 21.43
C LEU A 173 -2.64 4.87 20.41
N ASP A 174 -1.50 5.40 20.83
CA ASP A 174 -0.49 5.90 19.90
C ASP A 174 0.25 4.70 19.29
N GLU A 175 -0.08 4.39 18.04
CA GLU A 175 0.54 3.32 17.26
C GLU A 175 2.07 3.43 17.26
N SER A 176 2.63 4.65 17.17
CA SER A 176 4.08 4.85 17.11
C SER A 176 4.83 4.52 18.41
N SER A 177 4.09 4.40 19.52
CA SER A 177 4.62 4.13 20.85
C SER A 177 4.69 2.64 21.21
N LEU A 178 4.15 1.76 20.35
CA LEU A 178 4.08 0.32 20.61
C LEU A 178 5.48 -0.29 20.63
N ALA A 179 5.78 -1.05 21.69
CA ALA A 179 7.05 -1.74 21.86
C ALA A 179 6.88 -3.05 22.65
N SER A 180 7.83 -3.96 22.50
CA SER A 180 7.90 -5.22 23.27
C SER A 180 9.35 -5.60 23.55
N ASP A 181 9.74 -5.79 24.82
CA ASP A 181 11.09 -6.17 25.28
C ASP A 181 12.27 -5.61 24.47
N GLY A 182 12.27 -4.30 24.24
CA GLY A 182 13.32 -3.60 23.51
C GLY A 182 13.19 -3.63 21.97
N SER A 183 12.23 -4.37 21.42
CA SER A 183 11.79 -4.25 20.02
C SER A 183 10.75 -3.14 19.87
N ASN A 184 10.86 -2.36 18.80
CA ASN A 184 9.92 -1.30 18.44
C ASN A 184 9.42 -1.45 16.99
N LEU A 185 8.58 -0.51 16.52
CA LEU A 185 8.05 -0.57 15.15
C LEU A 185 9.10 -0.43 14.05
N THR A 186 10.26 0.19 14.32
CA THR A 186 11.36 0.24 13.34
C THR A 186 12.00 -1.13 13.18
N ASP A 187 12.14 -1.90 14.27
CA ASP A 187 12.60 -3.29 14.20
C ASP A 187 11.60 -4.17 13.46
N LEU A 188 10.30 -3.96 13.72
CA LEU A 188 9.23 -4.69 13.06
C LEU A 188 9.15 -4.38 11.56
N ALA A 189 9.35 -3.12 11.16
CA ALA A 189 9.34 -2.70 9.76
C ALA A 189 10.43 -3.36 8.89
N LEU A 190 11.48 -3.92 9.50
CA LEU A 190 12.50 -4.70 8.79
C LEU A 190 12.03 -6.13 8.44
N GLU A 191 10.97 -6.61 9.10
CA GLU A 191 10.40 -7.94 8.91
C GLU A 191 9.00 -7.92 8.28
N THR A 192 8.41 -6.74 8.16
CA THR A 192 7.11 -6.57 7.51
C THR A 192 7.26 -6.04 6.09
N LEU A 193 6.28 -6.39 5.27
CA LEU A 193 6.12 -5.92 3.91
C LEU A 193 4.76 -5.24 3.80
N SER A 194 4.79 -3.96 3.42
CA SER A 194 3.60 -3.17 3.14
C SER A 194 3.37 -3.07 1.62
N ILE A 195 2.13 -3.29 1.20
CA ILE A 195 1.69 -3.12 -0.18
C ILE A 195 0.51 -2.16 -0.19
N HIS A 196 0.59 -1.15 -1.05
CA HIS A 196 -0.49 -0.23 -1.32
C HIS A 196 -0.90 -0.35 -2.79
N LEU A 197 -2.20 -0.40 -3.05
CA LEU A 197 -2.75 -0.33 -4.40
C LEU A 197 -4.15 0.27 -4.37
N THR A 198 -4.64 0.71 -5.52
CA THR A 198 -6.00 1.20 -5.69
C THR A 198 -6.77 0.22 -6.57
N ALA A 199 -7.84 -0.33 -6.01
CA ALA A 199 -8.86 -1.01 -6.79
C ALA A 199 -9.84 0.05 -7.31
N MET A 200 -9.97 0.12 -8.63
CA MET A 200 -10.91 0.97 -9.37
C MET A 200 -12.34 0.45 -9.20
N GLU A 201 -12.77 0.20 -7.97
CA GLU A 201 -14.13 -0.10 -7.56
C GLU A 201 -14.67 1.08 -6.74
N PRO A 202 -15.98 1.38 -6.80
CA PRO A 202 -16.53 2.48 -6.04
C PRO A 202 -16.45 2.21 -4.54
N PHE A 203 -15.86 3.14 -3.80
CA PHE A 203 -15.74 3.00 -2.35
C PHE A 203 -17.11 3.01 -1.66
N ARG A 204 -17.27 2.14 -0.66
CA ARG A 204 -18.44 2.05 0.21
C ARG A 204 -17.97 2.07 1.67
N PRO A 205 -18.61 2.84 2.57
CA PRO A 205 -18.20 2.90 3.98
C PRO A 205 -18.18 1.54 4.70
N LEU A 206 -19.01 0.59 4.28
CA LEU A 206 -19.03 -0.78 4.81
C LEU A 206 -17.69 -1.55 4.60
N LEU A 207 -16.83 -1.10 3.68
CA LEU A 207 -15.47 -1.65 3.52
C LEU A 207 -14.55 -1.28 4.68
N LEU A 208 -14.89 -0.29 5.50
CA LEU A 208 -14.14 0.04 6.71
C LEU A 208 -14.42 -0.92 7.87
N LEU A 209 -15.45 -1.78 7.75
CA LEU A 209 -15.81 -2.76 8.77
C LEU A 209 -15.27 -4.14 8.38
N PRO A 210 -14.21 -4.64 9.04
CA PRO A 210 -13.70 -5.99 8.80
C PRO A 210 -14.80 -7.04 8.98
N GLY A 211 -14.79 -8.06 8.12
CA GLY A 211 -15.78 -9.14 8.15
C GLY A 211 -17.16 -8.80 7.56
N SER A 212 -17.41 -7.55 7.15
CA SER A 212 -18.63 -7.22 6.39
C SER A 212 -18.67 -7.98 5.06
N ALA A 213 -19.87 -8.24 4.53
CA ALA A 213 -20.01 -8.99 3.27
C ALA A 213 -19.25 -8.34 2.10
N LEU A 214 -19.21 -6.99 2.04
CA LEU A 214 -18.45 -6.26 1.03
C LEU A 214 -16.94 -6.36 1.25
N PHE A 215 -16.49 -6.30 2.51
CA PHE A 215 -15.09 -6.51 2.86
C PHE A 215 -14.62 -7.88 2.40
N VAL A 216 -15.31 -8.94 2.82
CA VAL A 216 -14.95 -10.34 2.54
C VAL A 216 -14.97 -10.63 1.03
N LEU A 217 -15.90 -10.03 0.29
CA LEU A 217 -15.96 -10.18 -1.17
C LEU A 217 -14.72 -9.57 -1.83
N LEU A 218 -14.34 -8.37 -1.44
CA LEU A 218 -13.19 -7.68 -2.03
C LEU A 218 -11.86 -8.29 -1.58
N GLU A 219 -11.77 -8.71 -0.31
CA GLU A 219 -10.67 -9.50 0.24
C GLU A 219 -10.43 -10.76 -0.59
N LYS A 220 -11.46 -11.58 -0.81
CA LYS A 220 -11.35 -12.82 -1.61
C LYS A 220 -10.95 -12.57 -3.07
N LYS A 221 -11.19 -11.37 -3.58
CA LYS A 221 -10.81 -10.99 -4.94
C LYS A 221 -9.35 -10.52 -5.03
N ILE A 222 -8.89 -9.71 -4.08
CA ILE A 222 -7.58 -9.05 -4.16
C ILE A 222 -6.50 -9.84 -3.42
N LEU A 223 -6.79 -10.30 -2.20
CA LEU A 223 -5.77 -10.85 -1.32
C LEU A 223 -5.12 -12.13 -1.89
N PRO A 224 -5.85 -13.12 -2.45
CA PRO A 224 -5.22 -14.34 -2.95
C PRO A 224 -4.22 -14.10 -4.08
N GLN A 225 -4.54 -13.22 -5.04
CA GLN A 225 -3.65 -12.92 -6.16
C GLN A 225 -2.40 -12.16 -5.71
N VAL A 226 -2.53 -11.18 -4.80
CA VAL A 226 -1.38 -10.42 -4.30
C VAL A 226 -0.49 -11.30 -3.45
N THR A 227 -1.07 -12.09 -2.53
CA THR A 227 -0.33 -13.01 -1.67
C THR A 227 0.45 -14.04 -2.48
N ALA A 228 -0.13 -14.60 -3.54
CA ALA A 228 0.56 -15.55 -4.41
C ALA A 228 1.79 -14.93 -5.09
N LEU A 229 1.66 -13.71 -5.62
CA LEU A 229 2.76 -13.00 -6.27
C LEU A 229 3.85 -12.59 -5.29
N VAL A 230 3.48 -12.16 -4.08
CA VAL A 230 4.44 -11.88 -3.01
C VAL A 230 5.20 -13.14 -2.62
N ALA A 231 4.50 -14.27 -2.47
CA ALA A 231 5.14 -15.53 -2.11
C ALA A 231 6.10 -16.01 -3.21
N GLU A 232 5.72 -15.86 -4.47
CA GLU A 232 6.58 -16.18 -5.62
C GLU A 232 7.83 -15.29 -5.64
N PHE A 233 7.67 -13.97 -5.49
CA PHE A 233 8.77 -13.01 -5.54
C PHE A 233 9.83 -13.28 -4.46
N TYR A 234 9.41 -13.56 -3.23
CA TYR A 234 10.32 -13.84 -2.12
C TYR A 234 10.73 -15.31 -2.01
N SER A 235 10.13 -16.21 -2.81
CA SER A 235 10.26 -17.66 -2.65
C SER A 235 9.99 -18.12 -1.21
N ALA A 236 9.08 -17.43 -0.52
CA ALA A 236 8.75 -17.63 0.88
C ALA A 236 7.28 -17.30 1.11
N HIS A 237 6.60 -18.08 1.95
CA HIS A 237 5.19 -17.85 2.24
C HIS A 237 5.05 -16.83 3.38
N PRO A 238 4.26 -15.77 3.21
CA PRO A 238 3.85 -14.93 4.33
C PRO A 238 3.10 -15.74 5.39
N GLN A 239 3.10 -15.24 6.62
CA GLN A 239 2.24 -15.72 7.69
C GLN A 239 0.77 -15.61 7.28
N GLU A 240 -0.06 -16.51 7.80
CA GLU A 240 -1.50 -16.43 7.63
C GLU A 240 -2.06 -15.17 8.31
N GLY A 241 -3.18 -14.65 7.78
CA GLY A 241 -3.83 -13.45 8.33
C GLY A 241 -3.04 -12.15 8.16
N PRO A 242 -2.61 -11.79 6.92
CA PRO A 242 -2.03 -10.46 6.70
C PRO A 242 -3.02 -9.37 7.07
N LEU A 243 -2.52 -8.22 7.51
CA LEU A 243 -3.38 -7.08 7.79
C LEU A 243 -3.92 -6.54 6.46
N LEU A 244 -5.23 -6.52 6.29
CA LEU A 244 -5.89 -5.95 5.12
C LEU A 244 -6.78 -4.79 5.55
N LEU A 245 -6.52 -3.61 4.99
CA LEU A 245 -7.33 -2.41 5.24
C LEU A 245 -7.81 -1.82 3.92
N PHE A 246 -9.05 -1.34 3.93
CA PHE A 246 -9.62 -0.56 2.83
C PHE A 246 -9.76 0.91 3.23
N SER A 247 -9.62 1.80 2.26
CA SER A 247 -9.75 3.24 2.46
C SER A 247 -10.39 3.90 1.24
N ASN A 248 -10.84 5.14 1.40
CA ASN A 248 -11.35 5.95 0.31
C ASN A 248 -10.21 6.73 -0.34
N VAL A 249 -9.82 6.36 -1.56
CA VAL A 249 -8.81 7.07 -2.35
C VAL A 249 -9.51 7.63 -3.57
N ASP A 250 -9.85 8.92 -3.51
CA ASP A 250 -10.59 9.63 -4.56
C ASP A 250 -11.80 8.82 -5.08
N GLN A 251 -12.65 8.37 -4.15
CA GLN A 251 -13.88 7.59 -4.40
C GLN A 251 -13.65 6.17 -4.97
N TRP A 252 -12.39 5.76 -5.15
CA TRP A 252 -11.99 4.38 -5.36
C TRP A 252 -11.56 3.72 -4.05
N VAL A 253 -11.45 2.39 -4.08
CA VAL A 253 -10.98 1.63 -2.93
C VAL A 253 -9.46 1.62 -2.90
N GLY A 254 -8.88 2.31 -1.93
CA GLY A 254 -7.48 2.11 -1.55
C GLY A 254 -7.36 0.82 -0.76
N VAL A 255 -6.37 0.01 -1.09
CA VAL A 255 -6.07 -1.27 -0.47
C VAL A 255 -4.69 -1.18 0.16
N TYR A 256 -4.61 -1.53 1.43
CA TYR A 256 -3.37 -1.68 2.17
C TYR A 256 -3.27 -3.12 2.66
N ILE A 257 -2.13 -3.76 2.37
CA ILE A 257 -1.83 -5.09 2.85
C ILE A 257 -0.50 -5.07 3.58
N GLU A 258 -0.45 -5.62 4.79
CA GLU A 258 0.77 -5.79 5.54
C GLU A 258 1.02 -7.26 5.82
N TYR A 259 2.14 -7.76 5.33
CA TYR A 259 2.60 -9.13 5.50
C TYR A 259 3.74 -9.18 6.53
N LYS A 260 3.80 -10.29 7.25
CA LYS A 260 4.97 -10.73 8.02
C LYS A 260 5.36 -12.12 7.52
N PHE A 261 6.64 -12.44 7.42
CA PHE A 261 7.09 -13.77 7.02
C PHE A 261 7.39 -14.66 8.24
N GLN A 262 7.22 -15.97 8.11
CA GLN A 262 7.57 -16.91 9.19
C GLN A 262 9.08 -16.96 9.40
N THR A 263 9.84 -17.08 8.31
CA THR A 263 11.29 -16.93 8.32
C THR A 263 11.65 -15.50 7.93
N PRO A 264 12.54 -14.81 8.67
CA PRO A 264 12.98 -13.47 8.29
C PRO A 264 13.52 -13.46 6.87
N VAL A 265 12.88 -12.68 6.00
CA VAL A 265 13.35 -12.39 4.64
C VAL A 265 13.63 -10.90 4.60
N GLY A 266 14.62 -10.46 3.83
CA GLY A 266 14.80 -9.03 3.59
C GLY A 266 13.56 -8.50 2.87
N THR A 267 12.66 -7.80 3.56
CA THR A 267 11.38 -7.35 2.98
C THR A 267 11.53 -6.10 2.10
N HIS A 268 12.70 -5.47 2.11
CA HIS A 268 13.01 -4.25 1.34
C HIS A 268 13.74 -4.54 0.03
N LEU A 269 13.41 -5.66 -0.63
CA LEU A 269 13.95 -5.97 -1.95
C LEU A 269 13.36 -5.02 -3.00
N PRO A 270 14.20 -4.36 -3.82
CA PRO A 270 13.71 -3.45 -4.83
C PRO A 270 12.98 -4.20 -5.96
N GLY A 271 12.06 -3.52 -6.62
CA GLY A 271 11.41 -4.02 -7.83
C GLY A 271 10.16 -4.88 -7.58
N LEU A 272 9.75 -5.11 -6.33
CA LEU A 272 8.50 -5.79 -6.02
C LEU A 272 7.29 -5.03 -6.59
N ALA A 273 7.26 -3.70 -6.47
CA ALA A 273 6.18 -2.90 -7.02
C ALA A 273 6.07 -3.07 -8.55
N ASN A 274 7.21 -3.11 -9.25
CA ASN A 274 7.28 -3.39 -10.68
C ASN A 274 6.81 -4.81 -11.03
N TYR A 275 7.23 -5.80 -10.25
CA TYR A 275 6.83 -7.19 -10.41
C TYR A 275 5.30 -7.34 -10.24
N LEU A 276 4.72 -6.75 -9.19
CA LEU A 276 3.28 -6.74 -8.95
C LEU A 276 2.53 -6.03 -10.10
N ALA A 277 2.98 -4.85 -10.53
CA ALA A 277 2.35 -4.13 -11.61
C ALA A 277 2.35 -4.90 -12.94
N ARG A 278 3.36 -5.74 -13.19
CA ARG A 278 3.43 -6.59 -14.38
C ARG A 278 2.52 -7.81 -14.28
N ASN A 279 2.48 -8.47 -13.13
CA ASN A 279 1.86 -9.79 -12.97
C ASN A 279 0.44 -9.78 -12.40
N ILE A 280 -0.02 -8.67 -11.80
CA ILE A 280 -1.43 -8.52 -11.46
C ILE A 280 -2.23 -8.40 -12.76
N MET A 281 -3.12 -9.38 -12.96
CA MET A 281 -3.95 -9.52 -14.15
C MET A 281 -5.33 -8.90 -14.01
N ASP A 282 -5.76 -8.61 -12.78
CA ASP A 282 -7.06 -7.99 -12.52
C ASP A 282 -7.09 -6.57 -13.12
N PRO A 283 -7.92 -6.31 -14.15
CA PRO A 283 -8.00 -5.01 -14.79
C PRO A 283 -8.59 -3.95 -13.87
N ALA A 284 -9.21 -4.33 -12.74
CA ALA A 284 -9.72 -3.40 -11.75
C ALA A 284 -8.62 -2.83 -10.85
N VAL A 285 -7.42 -3.41 -10.80
CA VAL A 285 -6.30 -2.86 -10.03
C VAL A 285 -5.58 -1.80 -10.86
N GLN A 286 -5.48 -0.57 -10.35
CA GLN A 286 -4.76 0.51 -11.01
C GLN A 286 -3.24 0.28 -10.89
N LYS A 287 -2.58 -0.17 -11.97
CA LYS A 287 -1.16 -0.55 -11.96
C LYS A 287 -0.23 0.59 -11.51
N SER A 288 -0.56 1.84 -11.86
CA SER A 288 0.20 3.03 -11.48
C SER A 288 0.07 3.44 -10.01
N SER A 289 -0.85 2.84 -9.27
CA SER A 289 -1.03 3.07 -7.82
C SER A 289 -0.22 2.12 -6.95
N ILE A 290 0.33 1.05 -7.54
CA ILE A 290 1.00 -0.02 -6.79
C ILE A 290 2.29 0.52 -6.17
N MET A 291 2.40 0.36 -4.86
CA MET A 291 3.60 0.61 -4.09
C MET A 291 3.90 -0.57 -3.17
N ALA A 292 5.17 -0.85 -2.96
CA ALA A 292 5.65 -1.85 -2.01
C ALA A 292 6.73 -1.23 -1.14
N ASN A 293 6.56 -1.21 0.19
CA ASN A 293 7.48 -0.56 1.13
C ASN A 293 7.84 0.89 0.76
N GLY A 294 6.88 1.61 0.19
CA GLY A 294 7.05 2.99 -0.29
C GLY A 294 7.68 3.12 -1.68
N GLU A 295 8.25 2.05 -2.25
CA GLU A 295 8.69 2.03 -3.65
C GLU A 295 7.47 1.96 -4.57
N LYS A 296 7.38 2.88 -5.53
CA LYS A 296 6.29 2.91 -6.52
C LYS A 296 6.70 2.20 -7.80
N ALA A 297 5.75 1.51 -8.43
CA ALA A 297 5.98 0.89 -9.74
C ALA A 297 6.39 1.94 -10.79
N GLU A 298 7.47 1.65 -11.51
CA GLU A 298 8.02 2.46 -12.59
C GLU A 298 7.20 2.25 -13.87
N LEU A 299 6.24 3.14 -14.08
CA LEU A 299 5.36 3.12 -15.25
C LEU A 299 5.36 4.50 -15.91
N VAL A 300 5.39 4.51 -17.25
CA VAL A 300 5.22 5.73 -18.03
C VAL A 300 3.73 6.03 -18.14
N LEU A 301 3.29 7.13 -17.53
CA LEU A 301 1.92 7.59 -17.60
C LEU A 301 1.75 8.57 -18.77
N CYS A 302 0.80 8.28 -19.66
CA CYS A 302 0.41 9.18 -20.74
C CYS A 302 -1.03 9.64 -20.49
N GLU A 303 -1.20 10.91 -20.15
CA GLU A 303 -2.53 11.51 -20.01
C GLU A 303 -3.12 11.87 -21.37
N VAL A 304 -4.34 11.40 -21.62
CA VAL A 304 -5.08 11.66 -22.87
C VAL A 304 -6.48 12.11 -22.52
N TRP A 305 -6.94 13.17 -23.19
CA TRP A 305 -8.27 13.71 -22.99
C TRP A 305 -9.17 13.42 -24.19
N LEU A 306 -10.39 12.96 -23.90
CA LEU A 306 -11.38 12.58 -24.90
C LEU A 306 -12.68 13.32 -24.62
N GLN A 307 -13.16 14.05 -25.61
CA GLN A 307 -14.51 14.60 -25.70
C GLN A 307 -15.48 13.55 -26.24
N ILE A 308 -16.48 13.24 -25.43
CA ILE A 308 -17.57 12.33 -25.81
C ILE A 308 -18.68 13.20 -26.39
N LEU A 309 -19.09 12.94 -27.63
CA LEU A 309 -20.05 13.80 -28.34
C LEU A 309 -21.50 13.43 -28.03
N ASP A 310 -21.77 12.13 -27.86
CA ASP A 310 -23.14 11.61 -27.72
C ASP A 310 -23.61 11.53 -26.26
N GLN A 311 -22.83 12.02 -25.30
CA GLN A 311 -23.13 11.95 -23.88
C GLN A 311 -22.97 13.34 -23.23
N PRO A 312 -24.06 14.00 -22.82
CA PRO A 312 -23.96 15.31 -22.17
C PRO A 312 -23.28 15.17 -20.81
N PHE A 313 -22.46 16.17 -20.49
CA PHE A 313 -21.86 16.26 -19.17
C PHE A 313 -22.94 16.50 -18.10
N THR A 314 -22.85 15.76 -17.00
CA THR A 314 -23.70 15.93 -15.82
C THR A 314 -22.84 15.77 -14.58
N ASP A 315 -23.16 16.46 -13.47
CA ASP A 315 -22.37 16.36 -12.24
C ASP A 315 -22.25 14.92 -11.69
N ALA A 316 -23.24 14.06 -11.97
CA ALA A 316 -23.18 12.63 -11.69
C ALA A 316 -21.98 11.90 -12.33
N LEU A 317 -21.34 12.47 -13.36
CA LEU A 317 -20.11 11.90 -13.94
C LEU A 317 -18.88 12.20 -13.08
N LYS A 318 -18.85 13.32 -12.35
CA LYS A 318 -17.74 13.65 -11.45
C LYS A 318 -17.60 12.62 -10.33
N ASP A 319 -18.73 12.20 -9.79
CA ASP A 319 -18.81 11.17 -8.74
C ASP A 319 -18.53 9.77 -9.30
N LYS A 320 -17.36 9.20 -9.01
CA LYS A 320 -16.96 7.83 -9.40
C LYS A 320 -17.88 6.76 -8.80
N THR A 321 -18.61 7.05 -7.72
CA THR A 321 -19.57 6.12 -7.10
C THR A 321 -20.93 6.12 -7.79
N SER A 322 -21.21 7.12 -8.63
CA SER A 322 -22.44 7.21 -9.39
C SER A 322 -22.56 6.08 -10.41
N PRO A 323 -23.73 5.42 -10.54
CA PRO A 323 -23.96 4.39 -11.56
C PRO A 323 -23.67 4.88 -12.99
N LYS A 324 -23.95 6.16 -13.27
CA LYS A 324 -23.72 6.75 -14.60
C LYS A 324 -22.23 6.90 -14.89
N SER A 325 -21.46 7.40 -13.92
CA SER A 325 -19.99 7.52 -14.03
C SER A 325 -19.34 6.14 -14.15
N TRP A 326 -19.71 5.23 -13.26
CA TRP A 326 -19.18 3.87 -13.21
C TRP A 326 -19.36 3.13 -14.53
N LYS A 327 -20.59 3.11 -15.07
CA LYS A 327 -20.90 2.45 -16.34
C LYS A 327 -20.08 3.03 -17.48
N LEU A 328 -20.00 4.36 -17.59
CA LEU A 328 -19.28 5.02 -18.67
C LEU A 328 -17.76 4.81 -18.57
N ARG A 329 -17.18 4.85 -17.37
CA ARG A 329 -15.75 4.52 -17.14
C ARG A 329 -15.45 3.10 -17.57
N GLY A 330 -16.27 2.13 -17.16
CA GLY A 330 -16.09 0.73 -17.54
C GLY A 330 -16.12 0.51 -19.05
N GLN A 331 -17.07 1.16 -19.75
CA GLN A 331 -17.17 1.11 -21.21
C GLN A 331 -15.93 1.70 -21.89
N LEU A 332 -15.56 2.93 -21.53
CA LEU A 332 -14.40 3.62 -22.10
C LEU A 332 -13.10 2.88 -21.83
N THR A 333 -12.87 2.41 -20.59
CA THR A 333 -11.70 1.61 -20.24
C THR A 333 -11.62 0.36 -21.11
N ARG A 334 -12.73 -0.38 -21.25
CA ARG A 334 -12.78 -1.60 -22.08
C ARG A 334 -12.43 -1.30 -23.55
N TRP A 335 -13.04 -0.27 -24.12
CA TRP A 335 -12.85 0.10 -25.52
C TRP A 335 -11.45 0.62 -25.82
N LEU A 336 -10.95 1.58 -25.02
CA LEU A 336 -9.60 2.11 -25.19
C LEU A 336 -8.55 1.03 -24.96
N THR A 337 -8.78 0.13 -24.01
CA THR A 337 -7.90 -1.04 -23.84
C THR A 337 -7.87 -1.90 -25.10
N ALA A 338 -9.03 -2.16 -25.74
CA ALA A 338 -9.06 -2.94 -26.98
C ALA A 338 -8.27 -2.27 -28.12
N ILE A 339 -8.34 -0.94 -28.24
CA ILE A 339 -7.62 -0.16 -29.25
C ILE A 339 -6.11 -0.11 -28.97
N LEU A 340 -5.71 0.10 -27.71
CA LEU A 340 -4.33 0.38 -27.34
C LEU A 340 -3.51 -0.88 -27.03
N ARG A 341 -4.16 -2.01 -26.70
CA ARG A 341 -3.49 -3.29 -26.41
C ARG A 341 -2.44 -3.73 -27.46
N PRO A 342 -2.60 -3.50 -28.78
CA PRO A 342 -1.58 -3.84 -29.77
C PRO A 342 -0.28 -3.02 -29.66
N LEU A 343 -0.32 -1.83 -29.04
CA LEU A 343 0.84 -0.96 -28.88
C LEU A 343 1.73 -1.52 -27.76
N ARG A 344 2.74 -2.32 -28.07
CA ARG A 344 3.70 -2.76 -27.06
C ARG A 344 4.80 -1.70 -26.85
N PRO A 345 5.15 -1.36 -25.60
CA PRO A 345 4.60 -1.85 -24.32
C PRO A 345 3.30 -1.10 -23.90
N PHE A 346 2.22 -1.83 -23.66
CA PHE A 346 0.95 -1.29 -23.11
C PHE A 346 0.66 -1.92 -21.75
N GLY A 347 0.39 -1.08 -20.75
CA GLY A 347 0.08 -1.52 -19.39
C GLY A 347 -1.41 -1.60 -19.11
N GLN A 348 -2.08 -0.44 -19.08
CA GLN A 348 -3.49 -0.32 -18.68
C GLN A 348 -4.06 1.02 -19.15
N VAL A 349 -5.37 1.07 -19.39
CA VAL A 349 -6.13 2.33 -19.48
C VAL A 349 -6.87 2.57 -18.17
N VAL A 350 -6.79 3.81 -17.69
CA VAL A 350 -7.54 4.29 -16.53
C VAL A 350 -8.30 5.53 -16.93
N VAL A 351 -9.63 5.49 -16.80
CA VAL A 351 -10.47 6.67 -16.97
C VAL A 351 -10.55 7.38 -15.63
N GLU A 352 -9.71 8.39 -15.45
CA GLU A 352 -9.50 9.06 -14.16
C GLU A 352 -10.58 10.08 -13.82
N LYS A 353 -11.01 10.90 -14.79
CA LYS A 353 -11.99 11.96 -14.56
C LYS A 353 -12.83 12.28 -15.79
N PHE A 354 -14.02 12.81 -15.52
CA PHE A 354 -14.86 13.48 -16.52
C PHE A 354 -14.96 14.96 -16.18
N GLN A 355 -14.84 15.81 -17.19
CA GLN A 355 -14.97 17.26 -17.05
C GLN A 355 -15.75 17.83 -18.24
N PRO A 356 -16.39 19.00 -18.09
CA PRO A 356 -17.04 19.67 -19.21
C PRO A 356 -16.01 20.05 -20.28
N ALA A 357 -16.38 19.95 -21.56
CA ALA A 357 -15.49 20.24 -22.67
C ALA A 357 -15.06 21.72 -22.67
N PRO A 358 -13.75 22.03 -22.76
CA PRO A 358 -13.29 23.40 -22.97
C PRO A 358 -13.71 23.88 -24.38
N ALA A 359 -13.95 25.18 -24.53
CA ALA A 359 -14.62 25.74 -25.70
C ALA A 359 -13.84 25.62 -27.04
N ARG A 360 -12.53 25.33 -27.02
CA ARG A 360 -11.69 25.22 -28.23
C ARG A 360 -10.49 24.30 -27.96
N ALA A 361 -10.33 23.20 -28.71
CA ALA A 361 -9.01 22.59 -28.98
C ALA A 361 -9.08 21.42 -29.99
N VAL A 362 -7.95 21.24 -30.70
CA VAL A 362 -7.66 20.38 -31.87
C VAL A 362 -6.54 19.36 -31.53
N VAL A 363 -6.35 18.34 -32.39
CA VAL A 363 -6.04 16.92 -32.06
C VAL A 363 -4.62 16.44 -32.43
N GLN A 364 -4.16 15.36 -31.75
CA GLN A 364 -2.98 14.53 -32.09
C GLN A 364 -3.38 13.20 -32.79
N GLY A 365 -2.63 12.80 -33.84
CA GLY A 365 -3.08 11.86 -34.90
C GLY A 365 -3.28 10.37 -34.55
N CYS A 366 -2.67 9.82 -33.50
CA CYS A 366 -2.68 8.37 -33.26
C CYS A 366 -4.01 7.84 -32.68
N VAL A 367 -4.74 8.67 -31.93
CA VAL A 367 -6.04 8.30 -31.35
C VAL A 367 -7.16 8.36 -32.39
N LEU A 368 -7.04 9.24 -33.38
CA LEU A 368 -8.02 9.42 -34.47
C LEU A 368 -8.26 8.15 -35.30
N GLN A 369 -7.22 7.34 -35.51
CA GLN A 369 -7.32 6.12 -36.30
C GLN A 369 -8.03 4.99 -35.54
N GLY A 370 -7.83 4.90 -34.22
CA GLY A 370 -8.56 3.97 -33.35
C GLY A 370 -10.02 4.37 -33.10
N LEU A 371 -10.30 5.68 -32.99
CA LEU A 371 -11.65 6.22 -32.81
C LEU A 371 -12.57 5.96 -34.01
N ARG A 372 -12.03 5.96 -35.23
CA ARG A 372 -12.79 5.66 -36.45
C ARG A 372 -13.28 4.21 -36.49
N ALA A 373 -12.44 3.27 -36.03
CA ALA A 373 -12.83 1.87 -35.89
C ALA A 373 -13.89 1.67 -34.78
N LEU A 374 -13.91 2.53 -33.75
CA LEU A 374 -14.90 2.50 -32.68
C LEU A 374 -16.29 2.95 -33.15
N TRP A 375 -16.35 4.01 -33.96
CA TRP A 375 -17.59 4.47 -34.59
C TRP A 375 -18.21 3.37 -35.46
N GLU A 376 -17.39 2.72 -36.29
CA GLU A 376 -17.83 1.67 -37.21
C GLU A 376 -18.32 0.39 -36.49
N ALA A 377 -17.78 0.08 -35.31
CA ALA A 377 -18.11 -1.14 -34.57
C ALA A 377 -19.26 -0.96 -33.55
N GLU A 378 -19.32 0.18 -32.85
CA GLU A 378 -20.21 0.35 -31.69
C GLU A 378 -21.04 1.66 -31.71
N GLY A 379 -20.97 2.46 -32.78
CA GLY A 379 -21.84 3.61 -32.99
C GLY A 379 -21.64 4.80 -32.03
N LEU A 380 -20.51 4.86 -31.32
CA LEU A 380 -20.17 5.95 -30.41
C LEU A 380 -19.24 6.98 -31.05
N SER A 381 -19.63 8.25 -31.04
CA SER A 381 -18.86 9.38 -31.55
C SER A 381 -18.02 10.02 -30.44
N VAL A 382 -16.69 9.83 -30.53
CA VAL A 382 -15.73 10.38 -29.56
C VAL A 382 -14.67 11.18 -30.34
N LYS A 383 -14.32 12.36 -29.84
CA LYS A 383 -13.32 13.29 -30.38
C LYS A 383 -12.26 13.56 -29.31
N MET A 384 -10.97 13.59 -29.63
CA MET A 384 -9.92 13.87 -28.63
C MET A 384 -9.79 15.38 -28.34
N VAL A 385 -9.42 15.77 -27.12
CA VAL A 385 -9.13 17.16 -26.68
C VAL A 385 -7.77 17.16 -25.96
N ILE A 386 -7.06 18.29 -25.86
CA ILE A 386 -5.83 18.45 -25.04
C ILE A 386 -6.08 19.62 -24.06
N PRO A 387 -5.71 19.52 -22.77
CA PRO A 387 -5.75 20.66 -21.86
C PRO A 387 -4.56 21.58 -22.15
N ASP A 388 -4.79 22.90 -22.14
CA ASP A 388 -3.70 23.88 -22.13
C ASP A 388 -2.83 23.65 -20.88
N LEU A 389 -1.67 23.01 -21.08
CA LEU A 389 -0.63 22.97 -20.07
C LEU A 389 0.05 24.33 -20.06
N GLY A 390 -0.10 25.05 -18.94
CA GLY A 390 0.85 26.07 -18.56
C GLY A 390 2.28 25.50 -18.64
N GLN A 391 3.19 26.35 -19.13
CA GLN A 391 4.61 26.13 -19.38
C GLN A 391 5.26 24.92 -18.65
N PRO A 392 5.84 23.96 -19.39
CA PRO A 392 6.69 22.95 -18.80
C PRO A 392 8.13 23.47 -18.73
N ASP A 393 8.63 23.68 -17.52
CA ASP A 393 10.07 23.67 -17.29
C ASP A 393 10.58 22.22 -17.41
N THR A 394 11.64 22.07 -18.20
CA THR A 394 12.55 20.90 -18.34
C THR A 394 12.13 19.71 -19.22
N SER A 395 12.36 19.92 -20.52
CA SER A 395 13.02 19.01 -21.49
C SER A 395 12.74 17.50 -21.47
N ILE A 396 11.81 17.07 -22.32
CA ILE A 396 11.95 15.85 -23.12
C ILE A 396 11.97 16.28 -24.58
N SER A 397 13.06 15.92 -25.28
CA SER A 397 13.38 16.40 -26.63
C SER A 397 12.28 16.05 -27.64
N CYS A 398 11.64 17.09 -28.20
CA CYS A 398 10.59 17.00 -29.23
C CYS A 398 10.98 16.12 -30.44
N TYR A 399 12.28 15.89 -30.66
CA TYR A 399 12.79 15.02 -31.71
C TYR A 399 12.48 13.54 -31.47
N ALA A 400 12.49 13.05 -30.23
CA ALA A 400 12.17 11.66 -29.92
C ALA A 400 10.69 11.35 -30.22
N VAL A 401 9.80 12.28 -29.85
CA VAL A 401 8.37 12.18 -30.13
C VAL A 401 8.11 12.27 -31.65
N ALA A 402 8.80 13.16 -32.36
CA ALA A 402 8.68 13.27 -33.82
C ALA A 402 9.13 12.00 -34.56
N LEU A 403 10.21 11.35 -34.11
CA LEU A 403 10.70 10.10 -34.69
C LEU A 403 9.75 8.92 -34.44
N ILE A 404 9.13 8.85 -33.26
CA ILE A 404 8.10 7.83 -32.95
C ILE A 404 6.86 8.04 -33.84
N ILE A 405 6.43 9.29 -34.03
CA ILE A 405 5.29 9.62 -34.91
C ILE A 405 5.60 9.26 -36.36
N LEU A 406 6.81 9.56 -36.85
CA LEU A 406 7.24 9.22 -38.21
C LEU A 406 7.30 7.70 -38.43
N GLY A 407 7.80 6.95 -37.45
CA GLY A 407 7.82 5.48 -37.48
C GLY A 407 6.43 4.86 -37.53
N LEU A 408 5.48 5.38 -36.75
CA LEU A 408 4.09 4.91 -36.76
C LEU A 408 3.36 5.22 -38.08
N LEU A 409 3.62 6.37 -38.69
CA LEU A 409 3.11 6.72 -40.02
C LEU A 409 3.63 5.77 -41.10
N PHE A 410 4.90 5.38 -41.03
CA PHE A 410 5.49 4.43 -41.98
C PHE A 410 4.86 3.04 -41.88
N ILE A 411 4.64 2.55 -40.65
CA ILE A 411 3.99 1.25 -40.42
C ILE A 411 2.54 1.26 -40.93
N ALA A 412 1.80 2.35 -40.68
CA ALA A 412 0.44 2.52 -41.18
C ALA A 412 0.38 2.51 -42.72
N LEU A 413 1.34 3.17 -43.38
CA LEU A 413 1.45 3.18 -44.84
C LEU A 413 1.69 1.76 -45.41
N ILE A 414 2.58 0.99 -44.78
CA ILE A 414 2.88 -0.39 -45.18
C ILE A 414 1.64 -1.28 -45.01
N LEU A 415 0.92 -1.16 -43.90
CA LEU A 415 -0.31 -1.92 -43.66
C LEU A 415 -1.40 -1.61 -44.70
N VAL A 416 -1.55 -0.34 -45.09
CA VAL A 416 -2.48 0.08 -46.15
C VAL A 416 -2.05 -0.47 -47.51
N LEU A 417 -0.76 -0.46 -47.82
CA LEU A 417 -0.22 -1.04 -49.06
C LEU A 417 -0.43 -2.56 -49.14
N VAL A 418 -0.16 -3.28 -48.05
CA VAL A 418 -0.38 -4.73 -47.96
C VAL A 418 -1.87 -5.06 -48.08
N TRP A 419 -2.75 -4.27 -47.46
CA TRP A 419 -4.19 -4.46 -47.55
C TRP A 419 -4.76 -4.15 -48.94
N LYS A 420 -4.28 -3.08 -49.58
CA LYS A 420 -4.57 -2.75 -50.98
C LYS A 420 -4.07 -3.84 -51.93
N TRP A 421 -2.88 -4.38 -51.71
CA TRP A 421 -2.34 -5.45 -52.54
C TRP A 421 -3.18 -6.73 -52.43
N LYS A 422 -3.62 -7.07 -51.21
CA LYS A 422 -4.47 -8.24 -50.94
C LYS A 422 -5.89 -8.09 -51.50
N THR A 423 -6.41 -6.87 -51.59
CA THR A 423 -7.75 -6.59 -52.15
C THR A 423 -7.74 -6.41 -53.67
N CYS A 424 -6.63 -5.96 -54.26
CA CYS A 424 -6.49 -5.84 -55.71
C CYS A 424 -6.22 -7.18 -56.41
N PHE A 425 -5.74 -8.22 -55.71
CA PHE A 425 -5.37 -9.51 -56.32
C PHE A 425 -6.21 -10.71 -55.87
N GLY A 426 -7.31 -10.50 -55.14
CA GLY A 426 -8.05 -11.58 -54.52
C GLY A 426 -9.36 -11.99 -55.21
N VAL A 427 -9.32 -12.59 -56.42
CA VAL A 427 -10.12 -13.79 -56.83
C VAL A 427 -9.53 -14.43 -58.10
N SER A 428 -8.87 -15.59 -57.99
CA SER A 428 -9.17 -16.82 -58.77
C SER A 428 -8.27 -18.01 -58.41
N SER A 429 -8.95 -19.08 -58.01
CA SER A 429 -8.66 -20.54 -58.00
C SER A 429 -7.22 -21.11 -58.08
N GLN A 430 -6.89 -21.89 -57.05
CA GLN A 430 -6.58 -23.33 -57.12
C GLN A 430 -5.73 -23.81 -58.32
N THR A 431 -4.41 -23.83 -58.15
CA THR A 431 -3.52 -24.90 -58.68
C THR A 431 -2.37 -25.15 -57.70
N ARG A 432 -1.83 -26.36 -57.76
CA ARG A 432 -0.97 -27.07 -56.79
C ARG A 432 0.38 -26.37 -56.50
N CYS A 433 0.92 -26.66 -55.31
CA CYS A 433 2.30 -26.41 -54.78
C CYS A 433 3.45 -26.77 -55.76
N PRO A 434 4.76 -26.56 -55.47
CA PRO A 434 5.45 -25.97 -54.29
C PRO A 434 6.61 -24.97 -54.61
N PHE A 435 7.02 -24.12 -53.67
CA PHE A 435 8.38 -23.52 -53.53
C PHE A 435 8.41 -22.79 -52.18
N LEU A 436 8.68 -23.46 -51.05
CA LEU A 436 10.01 -23.64 -50.43
C LEU A 436 10.90 -22.39 -50.39
N LEU A 437 11.09 -21.89 -49.17
CA LEU A 437 12.38 -21.55 -48.53
C LEU A 437 13.32 -20.56 -49.25
N LEU A 438 13.37 -19.32 -48.73
CA LEU A 438 14.48 -18.32 -48.69
C LEU A 438 13.81 -16.97 -48.30
N LEU A 439 14.09 -16.24 -47.23
CA LEU A 439 15.26 -16.09 -46.39
C LEU A 439 14.82 -15.73 -44.95
N LEU A 440 15.20 -16.58 -43.99
CA LEU A 440 15.80 -16.12 -42.74
C LEU A 440 17.30 -16.06 -43.04
N GLN A 441 17.85 -14.86 -43.13
CA GLN A 441 19.24 -14.52 -42.80
C GLN A 441 19.22 -13.15 -42.13
#